data_AF-A0A922CU81-F1
#
_entry.id   AF-A0A922CU81-F1
#
_cell.length_a   1.000
_cell.length_b   1.000
_cell.length_c   1.000
_cell.angle_alpha   90.00
_cell.angle_beta   90.00
_cell.angle_gamma   90.00
#
_symmetry.space_group_name_H-M   'P 1'
#
loop_
_entity.id
_entity.type
_entity.pdbx_description
1 polymer ?
#
loop_
_entity_poly.entity_id
_entity_poly.type
_entity_poly.pdbx_seq_one_letter_code
_entity_poly.pdbx_strand_id
1 'polypeptide(L)'
;MFQCIVQPRHDWGTADLANAFPDIRLQLAEHTRVLEARAEATAGVAGELHEYCRRRADLEHEYSRALDKLARAAHQRHEGQKHKREHWPLTGAFACWQAALDNTRALSRDHAALADLYGGPLAARLQRAADDVLRLHRKCRDIVTERHEEVGAALAEAWGAGKAHAAAAAEWRAAALKLRHAHDQRQRIASADPPRHKKLKALDKDLEKVAIICFVAPIAVIIRLSY
;
A
#
# COMPACT_ATOMS: atom_id res chain seq x y z
N MET A 1 10.81 1.44 -0.86
CA MET A 1 11.42 0.26 -0.23
C MET A 1 10.61 0.01 1.03
N PHE A 2 9.71 -0.98 1.03
CA PHE A 2 8.88 -1.30 2.19
C PHE A 2 9.78 -1.86 3.30
N GLN A 3 10.21 -1.03 4.24
CA GLN A 3 10.75 -1.53 5.49
C GLN A 3 9.57 -2.09 6.28
N CYS A 4 9.47 -3.41 6.30
CA CYS A 4 8.62 -4.12 7.23
C CYS A 4 9.04 -3.68 8.65
N ILE A 5 8.15 -2.99 9.37
CA ILE A 5 8.39 -2.58 10.77
C ILE A 5 8.36 -3.81 11.71
N VAL A 6 8.05 -5.00 11.20
CA VAL A 6 8.43 -6.25 11.88
C VAL A 6 9.93 -6.45 11.72
N GLN A 7 10.72 -5.82 12.58
CA GLN A 7 12.02 -6.38 12.89
C GLN A 7 11.79 -7.78 13.46
N PRO A 8 12.48 -8.83 12.97
CA PRO A 8 12.43 -10.13 13.62
C PRO A 8 13.02 -9.96 15.02
N ARG A 9 12.16 -9.86 16.03
CA ARG A 9 12.57 -10.04 17.42
C ARG A 9 13.15 -11.45 17.52
N HIS A 10 14.46 -11.52 17.75
CA HIS A 10 15.28 -12.72 17.57
C HIS A 10 15.14 -13.74 18.70
N ASP A 11 14.09 -13.59 19.49
CA ASP A 11 13.77 -14.26 20.74
C ASP A 11 12.32 -14.74 20.70
N TRP A 12 12.04 -15.70 19.81
CA TRP A 12 10.81 -16.50 19.86
C TRP A 12 10.83 -17.42 21.09
N GLY A 13 10.57 -16.85 22.26
CA GLY A 13 9.89 -17.57 23.34
C GLY A 13 8.46 -17.94 22.90
N THR A 14 7.75 -18.73 23.70
CA THR A 14 6.35 -19.15 23.45
C THR A 14 5.56 -18.04 22.77
N ALA A 15 5.03 -18.31 21.56
CA ALA A 15 4.42 -17.30 20.68
C ALA A 15 3.47 -16.39 21.47
N ASP A 16 3.90 -15.14 21.67
CA ASP A 16 3.11 -14.12 22.35
C ASP A 16 2.05 -13.59 21.37
N LEU A 17 1.11 -14.47 21.04
CA LEU A 17 -0.01 -14.21 20.15
C LEU A 17 -0.76 -12.94 20.58
N ALA A 18 -0.78 -12.62 21.88
CA ALA A 18 -1.43 -11.41 22.39
C ALA A 18 -0.84 -10.11 21.84
N ASN A 19 0.47 -10.07 21.57
CA ASN A 19 1.16 -8.90 21.03
C ASN A 19 1.24 -8.91 19.49
N ALA A 20 1.10 -10.07 18.83
CA ALA A 20 1.11 -10.15 17.36
C ALA A 20 -0.15 -9.55 16.70
N PHE A 21 -1.34 -9.69 17.31
CA PHE A 21 -2.59 -9.19 16.70
C PHE A 21 -2.66 -7.65 16.60
N PRO A 22 -2.31 -6.87 17.64
CA PRO A 22 -2.26 -5.40 17.54
C PRO A 22 -1.26 -4.91 16.48
N ASP A 23 -0.10 -5.56 16.38
CA ASP A 23 0.95 -5.20 15.42
C ASP A 23 0.48 -5.37 13.96
N ILE A 24 -0.28 -6.43 13.67
CA ILE A 24 -0.84 -6.65 12.32
C ILE A 24 -1.85 -5.55 11.98
N ARG A 25 -2.77 -5.19 12.89
CA ARG A 25 -3.76 -4.13 12.63
C ARG A 25 -3.10 -2.77 12.37
N LEU A 26 -2.05 -2.45 13.10
CA LEU A 26 -1.27 -1.22 12.90
C LEU A 26 -0.60 -1.21 11.51
N GLN A 27 -0.05 -2.35 11.08
CA GLN A 27 0.57 -2.48 9.76
C GLN A 27 -0.43 -2.31 8.62
N LEU A 28 -1.62 -2.91 8.72
CA LEU A 28 -2.67 -2.75 7.72
C LEU A 28 -3.12 -1.28 7.60
N ALA A 29 -3.21 -0.57 8.73
CA ALA A 29 -3.51 0.86 8.71
C ALA A 29 -2.41 1.66 8.01
N GLU A 30 -1.14 1.38 8.31
CA GLU A 30 -0.01 2.05 7.66
C GLU A 30 0.09 1.74 6.16
N HIS A 31 -0.19 0.49 5.76
CA HIS A 31 -0.26 0.12 4.34
C HIS A 31 -1.30 0.97 3.58
N THR A 32 -2.46 1.22 4.17
CA THR A 32 -3.50 2.07 3.58
C THR A 32 -2.99 3.50 3.39
N ARG A 33 -2.35 4.06 4.42
CA ARG A 33 -1.77 5.40 4.40
C ARG A 33 -0.70 5.56 3.33
N VAL A 34 0.19 4.58 3.19
CA VAL A 34 1.26 4.60 2.18
C VAL A 34 0.69 4.53 0.76
N LEU A 35 -0.36 3.72 0.55
CA LEU A 35 -1.03 3.63 -0.75
C LEU A 35 -1.71 4.95 -1.15
N GLU A 36 -2.35 5.63 -0.19
CA GLU A 36 -2.95 6.95 -0.38
C GLU A 36 -1.89 8.00 -0.70
N ALA A 37 -0.85 8.13 0.13
CA ALA A 37 0.24 9.06 -0.09
C ALA A 37 0.93 8.84 -1.45
N ARG A 38 1.09 7.58 -1.88
CA ARG A 38 1.64 7.26 -3.20
C ARG A 38 0.72 7.71 -4.34
N ALA A 39 -0.60 7.52 -4.20
CA ALA A 39 -1.56 7.95 -5.21
C ALA A 39 -1.59 9.47 -5.34
N GLU A 40 -1.61 10.18 -4.21
CA GLU A 40 -1.55 11.65 -4.15
C GLU A 40 -0.25 12.17 -4.76
N ALA A 41 0.90 11.61 -4.39
CA ALA A 41 2.20 12.02 -4.95
C ALA A 41 2.25 11.81 -6.47
N THR A 42 1.74 10.67 -6.95
CA THR A 42 1.72 10.37 -8.40
C THR A 42 0.78 11.33 -9.15
N ALA A 43 -0.41 11.60 -8.61
CA ALA A 43 -1.33 12.57 -9.18
C ALA A 43 -0.76 14.00 -9.15
N GLY A 44 -0.07 14.38 -8.08
CA GLY A 44 0.61 15.65 -7.93
C GLY A 44 1.67 15.87 -9.01
N VAL A 45 2.58 14.91 -9.20
CA VAL A 45 3.61 15.00 -10.26
C VAL A 45 2.97 15.06 -11.65
N ALA A 46 1.92 14.29 -11.92
CA ALA A 46 1.20 14.37 -13.19
C ALA A 46 0.53 15.75 -13.41
N GLY A 47 0.00 16.36 -12.35
CA GLY A 47 -0.54 17.72 -12.36
C GLY A 47 0.53 18.79 -12.60
N GLU A 48 1.70 18.67 -11.97
CA GLU A 48 2.83 19.57 -12.24
C GLU A 48 3.32 19.47 -13.68
N LEU A 49 3.40 18.25 -14.23
CA LEU A 49 3.74 18.04 -15.64
C LEU A 49 2.68 18.61 -16.58
N HIS A 50 1.39 18.49 -16.25
CA HIS A 50 0.30 19.11 -17.01
C HIS A 50 0.50 20.64 -17.10
N GLU A 51 0.75 21.29 -15.97
CA GLU A 51 0.99 22.73 -15.90
C GLU A 51 2.27 23.13 -16.63
N TYR A 52 3.34 22.35 -16.50
CA TYR A 52 4.56 22.53 -17.27
C TYR A 52 4.29 22.50 -18.78
N CYS A 53 3.52 21.53 -19.27
CA CYS A 53 3.16 21.45 -20.69
C CYS A 53 2.38 22.69 -21.15
N ARG A 54 1.46 23.21 -20.33
CA ARG A 54 0.73 24.45 -20.66
C ARG A 54 1.68 25.65 -20.81
N ARG A 55 2.56 25.85 -19.83
CA ARG A 55 3.56 26.94 -19.90
C ARG A 55 4.52 26.76 -21.07
N ARG A 56 4.91 25.51 -21.37
CA ARG A 56 5.74 25.21 -22.53
C ARG A 56 5.01 25.57 -23.82
N ALA A 57 3.73 25.25 -23.95
CA ALA A 57 2.91 25.61 -25.09
C ALA A 57 2.87 27.13 -25.32
N ASP A 58 2.66 27.91 -24.25
CA ASP A 58 2.62 29.37 -24.33
C ASP A 58 3.95 29.94 -24.85
N LEU A 59 5.09 29.44 -24.34
CA LEU A 59 6.42 29.84 -24.80
C LEU A 59 6.68 29.48 -26.27
N GLU A 60 6.32 28.27 -26.70
CA GLU A 60 6.46 27.85 -28.10
C GLU A 60 5.60 28.72 -29.03
N HIS A 61 4.39 29.07 -28.58
CA HIS A 61 3.47 29.91 -29.34
C HIS A 61 3.96 31.36 -29.43
N GLU A 62 4.52 31.91 -28.34
CA GLU A 62 5.19 33.21 -28.36
C GLU A 62 6.35 33.26 -29.33
N TYR A 63 7.20 32.24 -29.33
CA TYR A 63 8.35 32.17 -30.22
C TYR A 63 7.93 32.03 -31.69
N SER A 64 6.91 31.19 -31.96
CA SER A 64 6.28 31.09 -33.27
C SER A 64 5.82 32.45 -33.81
N ARG A 65 5.11 33.24 -32.99
CA ARG A 65 4.65 34.59 -33.34
C ARG A 65 5.79 35.57 -33.57
N ALA A 66 6.86 35.49 -32.78
CA ALA A 66 8.04 36.33 -32.96
C ALA A 66 8.74 36.06 -34.30
N LEU A 67 8.89 34.78 -34.67
CA LEU A 67 9.47 34.36 -35.96
C LEU A 67 8.59 34.79 -37.15
N ASP A 68 7.27 34.61 -37.06
CA ASP A 68 6.34 35.06 -38.10
C ASP A 68 6.41 36.59 -38.29
N LYS A 69 6.43 37.34 -37.19
CA LYS A 69 6.59 38.81 -37.21
C LYS A 69 7.90 39.23 -37.87
N LEU A 70 9.01 38.56 -37.55
CA LEU A 70 10.32 38.82 -38.15
C LEU A 70 10.30 38.57 -39.67
N ALA A 71 9.79 37.41 -40.09
CA ALA A 71 9.71 37.04 -41.50
C ALA A 71 8.79 38.00 -42.29
N ARG A 72 7.64 38.40 -41.72
CA ARG A 72 6.73 39.38 -42.33
C ARG A 72 7.38 40.75 -42.45
N ALA A 73 8.04 41.24 -41.41
CA ALA A 73 8.70 42.55 -41.44
C ALA A 73 9.81 42.60 -42.50
N ALA A 74 10.63 41.55 -42.59
CA ALA A 74 11.68 41.44 -43.61
C ALA A 74 11.08 41.42 -45.04
N HIS A 75 9.99 40.67 -45.25
CA HIS A 75 9.31 40.60 -46.55
C HIS A 75 8.64 41.93 -46.93
N GLN A 76 7.94 42.58 -45.99
CA GLN A 76 7.31 43.89 -46.21
C GLN A 76 8.36 44.97 -46.56
N ARG A 77 9.51 44.97 -45.90
CA ARG A 77 10.63 45.86 -46.22
C ARG A 77 11.19 45.61 -47.62
N HIS A 78 11.21 44.36 -48.07
CA HIS A 78 11.61 44.01 -49.43
C HIS A 78 10.61 44.57 -50.45
N GLU A 79 9.31 44.29 -50.29
CA GLU A 79 8.27 44.78 -51.20
C GLU A 79 8.24 46.32 -51.28
N GLY A 80 8.36 47.02 -50.14
CA GLY A 80 8.38 48.49 -50.12
C GLY A 80 9.60 49.12 -50.82
N GLN A 81 10.67 48.36 -51.08
CA GLN A 81 11.88 48.84 -51.77
C GLN A 81 12.13 48.14 -53.10
N LYS A 82 11.13 47.42 -53.65
CA LYS A 82 11.29 46.61 -54.86
C LYS A 82 11.83 47.39 -56.06
N HIS A 83 11.37 48.63 -56.25
CA HIS A 83 11.85 49.56 -57.29
C HIS A 83 13.34 49.92 -57.17
N LYS A 84 13.95 49.82 -55.98
CA LYS A 84 15.39 50.05 -55.76
C LYS A 84 16.20 48.75 -55.83
N ARG A 85 15.55 47.60 -56.04
CA ARG A 85 16.13 46.26 -55.89
C ARG A 85 15.90 45.37 -57.12
N GLU A 86 15.67 45.97 -58.28
CA GLU A 86 15.31 45.24 -59.52
C GLU A 86 16.34 44.18 -59.93
N HIS A 87 17.62 44.42 -59.67
CA HIS A 87 18.71 43.48 -59.99
C HIS A 87 18.97 42.43 -58.90
N TRP A 88 18.34 42.53 -57.72
CA TRP A 88 18.57 41.58 -56.61
C TRP A 88 18.31 40.12 -57.00
N PRO A 89 17.22 39.79 -57.73
CA PRO A 89 16.94 38.41 -58.15
C PRO A 89 18.05 37.76 -58.98
N LEU A 90 18.94 38.55 -59.59
CA LEU A 90 20.06 38.05 -60.37
C LEU A 90 21.27 37.65 -59.52
N THR A 91 21.21 37.86 -58.20
CA THR A 91 22.35 37.65 -57.28
C THR A 91 22.15 36.39 -56.43
N GLY A 92 23.23 35.62 -56.24
CA GLY A 92 23.20 34.47 -55.31
C GLY A 92 22.92 34.89 -53.86
N ALA A 93 23.33 36.10 -53.47
CA ALA A 93 23.03 36.67 -52.15
C ALA A 93 21.51 36.82 -51.91
N PHE A 94 20.74 37.14 -52.95
CA PHE A 94 19.28 37.20 -52.85
C PHE A 94 18.65 35.82 -52.64
N ALA A 95 19.16 34.78 -53.31
CA ALA A 95 18.72 33.42 -53.07
C ALA A 95 18.99 32.98 -51.62
N CYS A 96 20.16 33.31 -51.06
CA CYS A 96 20.47 33.08 -49.65
C CYS A 96 19.50 33.83 -48.71
N TRP A 97 19.18 35.08 -49.03
CA TRP A 97 18.21 35.88 -48.26
C TRP A 97 16.80 35.27 -48.30
N GLN A 98 16.33 34.85 -49.47
CA GLN A 98 15.02 34.17 -49.60
C GLN A 98 14.99 32.88 -48.79
N ALA A 99 16.01 32.03 -48.91
CA ALA A 99 16.12 30.80 -48.14
C ALA A 99 16.09 31.06 -46.63
N ALA A 100 16.75 32.12 -46.16
CA ALA A 100 16.72 32.50 -44.74
C ALA A 100 15.31 32.92 -44.26
N LEU A 101 14.55 33.67 -45.08
CA LEU A 101 13.16 34.01 -44.77
C LEU A 101 12.26 32.77 -44.73
N ASP A 102 12.40 31.89 -45.73
CA ASP A 102 11.57 30.69 -45.83
C ASP A 102 11.87 29.70 -44.69
N ASN A 103 13.13 29.59 -44.28
CA ASN A 103 13.52 28.82 -43.09
C ASN A 103 12.92 29.41 -41.80
N THR A 104 12.89 30.74 -41.67
CA THR A 104 12.27 31.41 -40.51
C THR A 104 10.76 31.16 -40.46
N ARG A 105 10.09 31.19 -41.62
CA ARG A 105 8.66 30.84 -41.74
C ARG A 105 8.40 29.37 -41.42
N ALA A 106 9.29 28.48 -41.84
CA ALA A 106 9.21 27.05 -41.51
C ALA A 106 9.31 26.84 -40.00
N LEU A 107 10.34 27.39 -39.36
CA LEU A 107 10.50 27.33 -37.90
C LEU A 107 9.28 27.90 -37.16
N SER A 108 8.71 29.02 -37.62
CA SER A 108 7.49 29.57 -37.03
C SER A 108 6.33 28.56 -37.04
N ARG A 109 6.12 27.84 -38.14
CA ARG A 109 5.09 26.78 -38.24
C ARG A 109 5.40 25.59 -37.34
N ASP A 110 6.65 25.17 -37.26
CA ASP A 110 7.07 24.05 -36.41
C ASP A 110 6.83 24.38 -34.93
N HIS A 111 7.18 25.59 -34.49
CA HIS A 111 6.92 26.06 -33.13
C HIS A 111 5.42 26.22 -32.83
N ALA A 112 4.60 26.61 -33.80
CA ALA A 112 3.15 26.60 -33.63
C ALA A 112 2.62 25.17 -33.42
N ALA A 113 3.08 24.21 -34.23
CA ALA A 113 2.68 22.81 -34.08
C ALA A 113 3.13 22.21 -32.75
N LEU A 114 4.32 22.57 -32.25
CA LEU A 114 4.78 22.18 -30.92
C LEU A 114 3.90 22.77 -29.81
N ALA A 115 3.51 24.04 -29.92
CA ALA A 115 2.60 24.66 -28.97
C ALA A 115 1.26 23.92 -28.90
N ASP A 116 0.66 23.60 -30.04
CA ASP A 116 -0.60 22.87 -30.12
C ASP A 116 -0.48 21.46 -29.52
N LEU A 117 0.65 20.78 -29.76
CA LEU A 117 0.92 19.46 -29.19
C LEU A 117 1.03 19.50 -27.65
N TYR A 118 1.79 20.45 -27.12
CA TYR A 118 1.97 20.61 -25.67
C TYR A 118 0.67 21.04 -24.98
N GLY A 119 0.00 22.07 -25.50
CA GLY A 119 -1.19 22.66 -24.88
C GLY A 119 -2.46 21.85 -25.08
N GLY A 120 -2.52 21.01 -26.12
CA GLY A 120 -3.65 20.14 -26.42
C GLY A 120 -3.46 18.72 -25.88
N PRO A 121 -3.06 17.75 -26.73
CA PRO A 121 -3.11 16.34 -26.40
C PRO A 121 -2.17 15.94 -25.26
N LEU A 122 -0.97 16.53 -25.13
CA LEU A 122 -0.05 16.19 -24.03
C LEU A 122 -0.59 16.64 -22.68
N ALA A 123 -0.95 17.93 -22.55
CA ALA A 123 -1.57 18.47 -21.34
C ALA A 123 -2.84 17.68 -20.95
N ALA A 124 -3.73 17.39 -21.91
CA ALA A 124 -4.95 16.63 -21.63
C ALA A 124 -4.69 15.19 -21.17
N ARG A 125 -3.66 14.52 -21.72
CA ARG A 125 -3.26 13.18 -21.27
C ARG A 125 -2.72 13.19 -19.84
N LEU A 126 -1.91 14.18 -19.48
CA LEU A 126 -1.35 14.31 -18.13
C LEU A 126 -2.43 14.60 -17.09
N GLN A 127 -3.38 15.48 -17.40
CA GLN A 127 -4.53 15.73 -16.54
C GLN A 127 -5.36 14.46 -16.32
N ARG A 128 -5.69 13.74 -17.41
CA ARG A 128 -6.41 12.45 -17.30
C ARG A 128 -5.65 11.43 -16.48
N ALA A 129 -4.33 11.34 -16.64
CA ALA A 129 -3.50 10.44 -15.85
C ALA A 129 -3.55 10.79 -14.35
N ALA A 130 -3.53 12.07 -13.99
CA ALA A 130 -3.70 12.52 -12.61
C ALA A 130 -5.07 12.10 -12.04
N ASP A 131 -6.14 12.35 -12.79
CA ASP A 131 -7.50 12.00 -12.38
C ASP A 131 -7.70 10.47 -12.26
N ASP A 132 -7.13 9.72 -13.19
CA ASP A 132 -7.23 8.26 -13.25
C ASP A 132 -6.51 7.58 -12.09
N VAL A 133 -5.34 8.08 -11.68
CA VAL A 133 -4.62 7.56 -10.50
C VAL A 133 -5.48 7.70 -9.25
N LEU A 134 -6.09 8.86 -9.03
CA LEU A 134 -6.97 9.09 -7.87
C LEU A 134 -8.24 8.24 -7.95
N ARG A 135 -8.81 8.10 -9.15
CA ARG A 135 -10.00 7.27 -9.38
C ARG A 135 -9.71 5.79 -9.14
N LEU A 136 -8.56 5.29 -9.60
CA LEU A 136 -8.14 3.92 -9.36
C LEU A 136 -7.83 3.69 -7.88
N HIS A 137 -7.17 4.64 -7.22
CA HIS A 137 -6.89 4.56 -5.78
C HIS A 137 -8.18 4.42 -4.97
N ARG A 138 -9.25 5.18 -5.27
CA ARG A 138 -10.55 5.01 -4.58
C ARG A 138 -11.08 3.58 -4.69
N LYS A 139 -11.04 2.98 -5.89
CA LYS A 139 -11.44 1.58 -6.09
C LYS A 139 -10.55 0.59 -5.33
N CYS A 140 -9.24 0.82 -5.36
CA CYS A 140 -8.29 -0.01 -4.62
C CYS A 140 -8.52 0.09 -3.11
N ARG A 141 -8.84 1.28 -2.59
CA ARG A 141 -9.14 1.51 -1.19
C ARG A 141 -10.33 0.69 -0.74
N ASP A 142 -11.41 0.66 -1.53
CA ASP A 142 -12.60 -0.12 -1.20
C ASP A 142 -12.28 -1.63 -1.07
N ILE A 143 -11.50 -2.17 -2.01
CA ILE A 143 -11.04 -3.56 -1.98
C ILE A 143 -10.12 -3.81 -0.77
N VAL A 144 -9.16 -2.92 -0.52
CA VAL A 144 -8.25 -3.04 0.62
C VAL A 144 -9.00 -3.03 1.95
N THR A 145 -10.00 -2.16 2.09
CA THR A 145 -10.87 -2.12 3.28
C THR A 145 -11.60 -3.44 3.47
N GLU A 146 -12.24 -3.97 2.44
CA GLU A 146 -12.92 -5.27 2.48
C GLU A 146 -11.96 -6.40 2.92
N ARG A 147 -10.76 -6.45 2.33
CA ARG A 147 -9.75 -7.46 2.70
C ARG A 147 -9.22 -7.26 4.13
N HIS A 148 -9.06 -6.01 4.59
CA HIS A 148 -8.65 -5.72 5.97
C HIS A 148 -9.73 -6.11 6.99
N GLU A 149 -11.00 -5.97 6.64
CA GLU A 149 -12.12 -6.43 7.47
C GLU A 149 -12.13 -7.97 7.59
N GLU A 150 -11.95 -8.70 6.49
CA GLU A 150 -11.82 -10.17 6.49
C GLU A 150 -10.66 -10.63 7.40
N VAL A 151 -9.48 -10.02 7.25
CA VAL A 151 -8.33 -10.32 8.12
C VAL A 151 -8.63 -9.96 9.57
N GLY A 152 -9.25 -8.81 9.82
CA GLY A 152 -9.64 -8.37 11.15
C GLY A 152 -10.57 -9.36 11.86
N ALA A 153 -11.55 -9.91 11.13
CA ALA A 153 -12.46 -10.94 11.65
C ALA A 153 -11.71 -12.22 12.01
N ALA A 154 -10.84 -12.71 11.11
CA ALA A 154 -10.04 -13.92 11.36
C ALA A 154 -9.09 -13.75 12.56
N LEU A 155 -8.48 -12.57 12.73
CA LEU A 155 -7.63 -12.26 13.90
C LEU A 155 -8.45 -12.24 15.19
N ALA A 156 -9.67 -11.69 15.17
CA ALA A 156 -10.55 -11.66 16.34
C ALA A 156 -10.99 -13.08 16.76
N GLU A 157 -11.32 -13.92 15.79
CA GLU A 157 -11.66 -15.33 16.01
C GLU A 157 -10.47 -16.11 16.61
N ALA A 158 -9.29 -15.97 16.00
CA ALA A 158 -8.06 -16.61 16.49
C ALA A 158 -7.70 -16.17 17.91
N TRP A 159 -7.85 -14.88 18.22
CA TRP A 159 -7.63 -14.37 19.58
C TRP A 159 -8.63 -14.94 20.59
N GLY A 160 -9.91 -15.04 20.21
CA GLY A 160 -10.96 -15.66 21.02
C GLY A 160 -10.66 -17.14 21.30
N ALA A 161 -10.30 -17.90 20.27
CA ALA A 161 -9.89 -19.30 20.40
C ALA A 161 -8.64 -19.46 21.29
N GLY A 162 -7.64 -18.58 21.12
CA GLY A 162 -6.45 -18.56 21.95
C GLY A 162 -6.74 -18.34 23.44
N LYS A 163 -7.66 -17.42 23.75
CA LYS A 163 -8.13 -17.19 25.14
C LYS A 163 -8.84 -18.41 25.71
N ALA A 164 -9.75 -19.01 24.94
CA ALA A 164 -10.47 -20.21 25.36
C ALA A 164 -9.50 -21.37 25.64
N HIS A 165 -8.51 -21.57 24.76
CA HIS A 165 -7.46 -22.56 24.95
C HIS A 165 -6.61 -22.28 26.20
N ALA A 166 -6.20 -21.03 26.42
CA ALA A 166 -5.41 -20.65 27.60
C ALA A 166 -6.17 -20.90 28.92
N ALA A 167 -7.45 -20.54 28.95
CA ALA A 167 -8.32 -20.80 30.11
C ALA A 167 -8.45 -22.30 30.39
N ALA A 168 -8.75 -23.10 29.36
CA ALA A 168 -8.89 -24.53 29.53
C ALA A 168 -7.57 -25.23 29.91
N ALA A 169 -6.44 -24.75 29.38
CA ALA A 169 -5.12 -25.23 29.79
C ALA A 169 -4.82 -24.88 31.26
N ALA A 170 -5.27 -23.74 31.78
CA ALA A 170 -5.12 -23.39 33.19
C ALA A 170 -5.97 -24.31 34.09
N GLU A 171 -7.22 -24.56 33.71
CA GLU A 171 -8.11 -25.50 34.41
C GLU A 171 -7.53 -26.91 34.45
N TRP A 172 -7.02 -27.40 33.31
CA TRP A 172 -6.38 -28.69 33.22
C TRP A 172 -5.15 -28.79 34.13
N ARG A 173 -4.26 -27.77 34.12
CA ARG A 173 -3.09 -27.75 35.02
C ARG A 173 -3.49 -27.80 36.48
N ALA A 174 -4.55 -27.07 36.87
CA ALA A 174 -5.08 -27.09 38.22
C ALA A 174 -5.65 -28.46 38.60
N ALA A 175 -6.37 -29.12 37.68
CA ALA A 175 -6.90 -30.46 37.88
C ALA A 175 -5.78 -31.50 38.00
N ALA A 176 -4.75 -31.42 37.16
CA ALA A 176 -3.58 -32.30 37.20
C ALA A 176 -2.81 -32.17 38.53
N LEU A 177 -2.67 -30.95 39.05
CA LEU A 177 -2.05 -30.71 40.36
C LEU A 177 -2.87 -31.35 41.49
N LYS A 178 -4.20 -31.18 41.47
CA LYS A 178 -5.10 -31.83 42.44
C LYS A 178 -5.00 -33.35 42.38
N LEU A 179 -4.94 -33.93 41.18
CA LEU A 179 -4.78 -35.37 40.97
C LEU A 179 -3.47 -35.87 41.61
N ARG A 180 -2.37 -35.15 41.38
CA ARG A 180 -1.05 -35.48 41.97
C ARG A 180 -1.10 -35.44 43.50
N HIS A 181 -1.67 -34.39 44.08
CA HIS A 181 -1.81 -34.30 45.54
C HIS A 181 -2.69 -35.41 46.13
N ALA A 182 -3.81 -35.75 45.49
CA ALA A 182 -4.66 -36.85 45.91
C ALA A 182 -3.92 -38.19 45.84
N HIS A 183 -3.10 -38.41 44.80
CA HIS A 183 -2.29 -39.60 44.65
C HIS A 183 -1.21 -39.71 45.74
N ASP A 184 -0.47 -38.63 46.01
CA ASP A 184 0.54 -38.57 47.07
C ASP A 184 -0.08 -38.81 48.45
N GLN A 185 -1.26 -38.22 48.71
CA GLN A 185 -1.99 -38.43 49.96
C GLN A 185 -2.45 -39.89 50.12
N ARG A 186 -2.93 -40.51 49.03
CA ARG A 186 -3.31 -41.92 49.01
C ARG A 186 -2.10 -42.81 49.34
N GLN A 187 -0.95 -42.56 48.73
CA GLN A 187 0.29 -43.30 49.00
C GLN A 187 0.71 -43.19 50.47
N ARG A 188 0.65 -41.99 51.07
CA ARG A 188 0.96 -41.77 52.50
C ARG A 188 0.03 -42.53 53.45
N ILE A 189 -1.27 -42.61 53.12
CA ILE A 189 -2.24 -43.34 53.94
C ILE A 189 -2.08 -44.85 53.77
N ALA A 190 -1.70 -45.31 52.57
CA ALA A 190 -1.40 -46.71 52.30
C ALA A 190 -0.16 -47.21 53.05
N SER A 191 0.84 -46.35 53.26
CA SER A 191 2.08 -46.66 53.98
C SER A 191 1.96 -46.58 55.51
N ALA A 192 0.80 -46.20 56.06
CA ALA A 192 0.59 -46.13 57.50
C ALA A 192 0.25 -47.51 58.09
N ASP A 193 0.84 -47.86 59.24
CA ASP A 193 0.57 -49.10 59.97
C ASP A 193 -0.17 -48.80 61.30
N PRO A 194 -1.38 -49.32 61.54
CA PRO A 194 -2.20 -50.13 60.63
C PRO A 194 -2.87 -49.31 59.51
N PRO A 195 -3.07 -49.91 58.32
CA PRO A 195 -3.63 -49.23 57.16
C PRO A 195 -5.08 -48.79 57.39
N ARG A 196 -5.36 -47.51 57.09
CA ARG A 196 -6.70 -46.91 57.27
C ARG A 196 -7.62 -47.19 56.08
N HIS A 197 -8.07 -48.44 55.93
CA HIS A 197 -8.83 -48.95 54.77
C HIS A 197 -10.08 -48.11 54.39
N LYS A 198 -10.85 -47.59 55.36
CA LYS A 198 -12.01 -46.74 55.06
C LYS A 198 -11.61 -45.42 54.39
N LYS A 199 -10.48 -44.82 54.78
CA LYS A 199 -9.95 -43.60 54.17
C LYS A 199 -9.37 -43.86 52.79
N LEU A 200 -8.73 -45.02 52.57
CA LEU A 200 -8.25 -45.43 51.25
C LEU A 200 -9.37 -45.55 50.22
N LYS A 201 -10.47 -46.24 50.56
CA LYS A 201 -11.64 -46.34 49.66
C LYS A 201 -12.25 -44.99 49.30
N ALA A 202 -12.25 -44.04 50.24
CA ALA A 202 -12.74 -42.68 49.98
C ALA A 202 -11.80 -41.93 49.01
N LEU A 203 -10.48 -42.01 49.21
CA LEU A 203 -9.51 -41.41 48.30
C LEU A 203 -9.51 -42.06 46.91
N ASP A 204 -9.70 -43.37 46.80
CA ASP A 204 -9.80 -44.06 45.51
C ASP A 204 -11.00 -43.54 44.69
N LYS A 205 -12.15 -43.34 45.35
CA LYS A 205 -13.34 -42.76 44.72
C LYS A 205 -13.13 -41.29 44.30
N ASP A 206 -12.38 -40.52 45.07
CA ASP A 206 -12.05 -39.15 44.72
C ASP A 206 -11.00 -39.08 43.60
N LEU A 207 -10.04 -40.00 43.56
CA LEU A 207 -9.08 -40.15 42.46
C LEU A 207 -9.77 -40.49 41.13
N GLU A 208 -10.73 -41.42 41.13
CA GLU A 208 -11.53 -41.74 39.93
C GLU A 208 -12.26 -40.50 39.39
N LYS A 209 -12.89 -39.72 40.26
CA LYS A 209 -13.58 -38.48 39.86
C LYS A 209 -12.64 -37.44 39.26
N VAL A 210 -11.49 -37.20 39.90
CA VAL A 210 -10.52 -36.19 39.45
C VAL A 210 -9.82 -36.66 38.17
N ALA A 211 -9.54 -37.96 38.03
CA ALA A 211 -8.97 -38.53 36.82
C ALA A 211 -9.90 -38.34 35.62
N ILE A 212 -11.20 -38.61 35.76
CA ILE A 212 -12.20 -38.36 34.70
C ILE A 212 -12.15 -36.89 34.25
N ILE A 213 -12.10 -35.93 35.18
CA ILE A 213 -12.02 -34.50 34.84
C ILE A 213 -10.72 -34.18 34.08
N CYS A 214 -9.58 -34.73 34.49
CA CYS A 214 -8.29 -34.55 33.81
C CYS A 214 -8.23 -35.15 32.40
N PHE A 215 -8.98 -36.23 32.13
CA PHE A 215 -9.03 -36.88 30.81
C PHE A 215 -10.09 -36.28 29.89
N VAL A 216 -11.24 -35.86 30.42
CA VAL A 216 -12.36 -35.32 29.63
C VAL A 216 -12.15 -33.85 29.25
N ALA A 217 -11.55 -33.03 30.11
CA ALA A 217 -11.28 -31.62 29.83
C ALA A 217 -10.41 -31.37 28.57
N PRO A 218 -9.27 -32.08 28.35
CA PRO A 218 -8.47 -31.85 27.15
C PRO A 218 -9.15 -32.36 25.87
N ILE A 219 -9.93 -33.44 25.94
CA ILE A 219 -10.69 -33.96 24.79
C ILE A 219 -11.81 -32.99 24.39
N ALA A 220 -12.52 -32.41 25.35
CA ALA A 220 -13.55 -31.40 25.09
C ALA A 220 -12.99 -30.13 24.43
N VAL A 221 -11.77 -29.72 24.80
CA VAL A 221 -11.07 -28.57 24.18
C VAL A 221 -10.65 -28.88 22.74
N ILE A 222 -10.10 -30.07 22.50
CA ILE A 222 -9.70 -30.50 21.14
C ILE A 222 -10.92 -30.55 20.22
N ILE A 223 -12.04 -31.10 20.69
CA ILE A 223 -13.28 -31.16 19.90
C ILE A 223 -13.81 -29.75 19.61
N ARG A 224 -13.77 -28.82 20.58
CA ARG A 224 -14.27 -27.45 20.43
C ARG A 224 -13.37 -26.54 19.58
N LEU A 225 -12.12 -26.94 19.34
CA LEU A 225 -11.18 -26.26 18.44
C LEU A 225 -11.14 -26.89 17.03
N SER A 226 -11.78 -28.06 16.84
CA SER A 226 -11.82 -28.79 15.56
C SER A 226 -13.09 -28.53 14.74
N TYR A 227 -14.00 -27.68 15.23
CA TYR A 227 -15.27 -27.30 14.62
C TYR A 227 -15.45 -25.79 14.63
#